data_AF-A0A939URH2-F1
#
_entry.id   AF-A0A939URH2-F1
#
_cell.length_a   1.000
_cell.length_b   1.000
_cell.length_c   1.000
_cell.angle_alpha   90.00
_cell.angle_beta   90.00
_cell.angle_gamma   90.00
#
_symmetry.space_group_name_H-M   'P 1'
#
loop_
_entity.id
_entity.type
_entity.pdbx_description
1 polymer ?
#
loop_
_entity_poly.entity_id
_entity_poly.type
_entity_poly.pdbx_seq_one_letter_code
_entity_poly.pdbx_strand_id
1 'polypeptide(L)'
;HHFMSPRLSLELHYMLEGSGLFTDVPNILGNVWENVVPAENSFRRDMNGAFCYLYTTAHIARHFLLRGGCGLRSVIDLWLLRKSTEAEAEKCDAFLQEAGLQTFSDEICRLGDDCFGDTGRIPDPELLDVVFGGNVFRSDEGQEVGNIARQDGRLKHMLKTVVPPIRIIENTYPVMRGRPWMYPGIIVYRLLKSVVFAKKNIDRFAAITGADRGEVQKRRAVIEKLGLLK
;
A
#
# COMPACT_ATOMS: atom_id res chain seq x y z
N HIS A 1 -3.93 2.30 -12.25
CA HIS A 1 -5.10 1.88 -13.06
C HIS A 1 -4.95 0.41 -13.40
N HIS A 2 -6.00 -0.39 -13.22
CA HIS A 2 -5.97 -1.83 -13.49
C HIS A 2 -6.73 -2.08 -14.79
N PHE A 3 -6.04 -2.60 -15.80
CA PHE A 3 -6.62 -3.00 -17.07
C PHE A 3 -6.68 -4.52 -17.09
N MET A 4 -7.88 -5.09 -17.24
CA MET A 4 -8.06 -6.53 -17.39
C MET A 4 -8.63 -6.85 -18.76
N SER A 5 -7.93 -7.70 -19.48
CA SER A 5 -8.48 -8.50 -20.57
C SER A 5 -8.58 -9.96 -20.11
N PRO A 6 -9.32 -10.83 -20.82
CA PRO A 6 -9.50 -12.24 -20.43
C PRO A 6 -8.21 -13.05 -20.28
N ARG A 7 -7.08 -12.55 -20.81
CA ARG A 7 -5.77 -13.23 -20.81
C ARG A 7 -4.63 -12.39 -20.25
N LEU A 8 -4.88 -11.14 -19.87
CA LEU A 8 -3.85 -10.20 -19.43
C LEU A 8 -4.42 -9.24 -18.40
N SER A 9 -3.83 -9.25 -17.21
CA SER A 9 -4.01 -8.19 -16.22
C SER A 9 -2.79 -7.27 -16.24
N LEU A 10 -3.03 -5.98 -16.35
CA LEU A 10 -2.01 -4.94 -16.38
C LEU A 10 -2.32 -3.92 -15.29
N GLU A 11 -1.42 -3.78 -14.32
CA GLU A 11 -1.54 -2.76 -13.27
C GLU A 11 -0.52 -1.64 -13.51
N LEU A 12 -1.02 -0.47 -13.90
CA LEU A 12 -0.19 0.71 -14.16
C LEU A 12 -0.15 1.60 -12.92
N HIS A 13 1.06 1.89 -12.46
CA HIS A 13 1.34 2.80 -11.35
C HIS A 13 2.18 3.97 -11.83
N TYR A 14 1.66 5.18 -11.68
CA TYR A 14 2.45 6.41 -11.87
C TYR A 14 3.30 6.72 -10.64
N MET A 15 2.74 6.44 -9.46
CA MET A 15 3.46 6.31 -8.20
C MET A 15 2.90 5.08 -7.48
N LEU A 16 3.78 4.23 -6.95
CA LEU A 16 3.35 3.04 -6.21
C LEU A 16 2.69 3.41 -4.88
N GLU A 17 3.12 4.49 -4.24
CA GLU A 17 2.67 4.96 -2.94
C GLU A 17 2.28 6.45 -3.06
N GLY A 18 1.01 6.74 -2.83
CA GLY A 18 0.44 8.10 -2.81
C GLY A 18 -0.66 8.20 -1.76
N SER A 19 -0.66 7.24 -0.83
CA SER A 19 -1.68 7.04 0.19
C SER A 19 -1.23 7.51 1.57
N GLY A 20 0.07 7.79 1.76
CA GLY A 20 0.66 8.19 3.03
C GLY A 20 0.69 7.07 4.08
N LEU A 21 0.63 5.81 3.64
CA LEU A 21 0.71 4.62 4.49
C LEU A 21 2.17 4.28 4.79
N PHE A 22 3.03 4.45 3.80
CA PHE A 22 4.47 4.31 3.96
C PHE A 22 5.10 5.67 3.67
N THR A 23 5.62 6.34 4.68
CA THR A 23 6.15 7.71 4.53
C THR A 23 7.43 7.76 3.73
N ASP A 24 8.27 6.74 3.84
CA ASP A 24 9.62 6.74 3.28
C ASP A 24 9.70 6.00 1.94
N VAL A 25 8.81 5.03 1.71
CA VAL A 25 8.71 4.26 0.45
C VAL A 25 8.56 5.14 -0.81
N PRO A 26 7.71 6.19 -0.87
CA PRO A 26 7.66 7.09 -2.03
C PRO A 26 8.99 7.73 -2.38
N ASN A 27 9.78 8.12 -1.37
CA ASN A 27 11.05 8.80 -1.57
C ASN A 27 12.08 7.82 -2.12
N ILE A 28 12.16 6.62 -1.54
CA ILE A 28 13.09 5.57 -1.99
C ILE A 28 12.74 5.11 -3.41
N LEU A 29 11.45 4.88 -3.68
CA LEU A 29 11.00 4.48 -5.02
C LEU A 29 11.11 5.60 -6.06
N GLY A 30 11.24 6.86 -5.63
CA GLY A 30 11.54 8.00 -6.50
C GLY A 30 12.89 7.86 -7.23
N ASN A 31 13.83 7.11 -6.66
CA ASN A 31 15.16 6.86 -7.23
C ASN A 31 15.17 5.70 -8.24
N VAL A 32 14.01 5.34 -8.82
CA VAL A 32 13.88 4.26 -9.81
C VAL A 32 14.81 4.44 -11.00
N TRP A 33 15.04 5.67 -11.45
CA TRP A 33 15.87 5.93 -12.63
C TRP A 33 17.36 5.61 -12.41
N GLU A 34 17.82 5.61 -11.17
CA GLU A 34 19.17 5.21 -10.78
C GLU A 34 19.31 3.68 -10.64
N ASN A 35 18.17 2.98 -10.61
CA ASN A 35 18.09 1.55 -10.35
C ASN A 35 17.51 0.75 -11.53
N VAL A 36 17.53 1.32 -12.74
CA VAL A 36 17.08 0.65 -13.96
C VAL A 36 18.18 0.50 -14.99
N VAL A 37 18.20 -0.65 -15.65
CA VAL A 37 19.09 -0.97 -16.77
C VAL A 37 18.31 -0.98 -18.08
N PRO A 38 18.89 -0.52 -19.20
CA PRO A 38 18.23 -0.61 -20.50
C PRO A 38 18.10 -2.07 -20.92
N ALA A 39 16.92 -2.45 -21.41
CA ALA A 39 16.71 -3.74 -22.04
C ALA A 39 17.31 -3.72 -23.46
N GLU A 40 17.95 -4.83 -23.87
CA GLU A 40 18.61 -4.92 -25.17
C GLU A 40 17.69 -4.54 -26.32
N ASN A 41 18.20 -3.71 -27.24
CA ASN A 41 17.54 -3.30 -28.48
C ASN A 41 16.12 -2.74 -28.29
N SER A 42 15.85 -2.02 -27.20
CA SER A 42 14.54 -1.42 -26.95
C SER A 42 14.61 -0.12 -26.13
N PHE A 43 13.48 0.61 -26.08
CA PHE A 43 13.31 1.75 -25.17
C PHE A 43 12.86 1.35 -23.76
N ARG A 44 12.73 0.05 -23.49
CA ARG A 44 12.34 -0.48 -22.18
C ARG A 44 13.53 -0.40 -21.23
N ARG A 45 13.24 -0.09 -19.96
CA ARG A 45 14.21 -0.21 -18.87
C ARG A 45 13.66 -1.13 -17.79
N ASP A 46 14.50 -2.03 -17.31
CA ASP A 46 14.17 -3.01 -16.28
C ASP A 46 14.84 -2.61 -14.97
N MET A 47 14.13 -2.78 -13.85
CA MET A 47 14.72 -2.57 -12.54
C MET A 47 15.82 -3.60 -12.30
N ASN A 48 16.90 -3.20 -11.63
CA ASN A 48 17.87 -4.15 -11.09
C ASN A 48 17.20 -5.07 -10.04
N GLY A 49 17.83 -6.21 -9.73
CA GLY A 49 17.23 -7.23 -8.87
C GLY A 49 16.80 -6.70 -7.50
N ALA A 50 17.69 -6.04 -6.76
CA ALA A 50 17.36 -5.49 -5.44
C ALA A 50 16.23 -4.46 -5.48
N PHE A 51 16.20 -3.57 -6.48
CA PHE A 51 15.15 -2.56 -6.57
C PHE A 51 13.82 -3.16 -7.03
N CYS A 52 13.86 -4.16 -7.91
CA CYS A 52 12.68 -4.95 -8.31
C CYS A 52 12.08 -5.68 -7.09
N TYR A 53 12.94 -6.26 -6.24
CA TYR A 53 12.54 -6.89 -4.99
C TYR A 53 11.86 -5.88 -4.06
N LEU A 54 12.51 -4.75 -3.76
CA LEU A 54 11.93 -3.67 -2.94
C LEU A 54 10.56 -3.21 -3.48
N TYR A 55 10.49 -2.91 -4.79
CA TYR A 55 9.27 -2.43 -5.43
C TYR A 55 8.14 -3.46 -5.30
N THR A 56 8.46 -4.74 -5.50
CA THR A 56 7.50 -5.84 -5.36
C THR A 56 7.05 -6.00 -3.91
N THR A 57 7.96 -5.96 -2.93
CA THR A 57 7.61 -5.99 -1.50
C THR A 57 6.67 -4.85 -1.14
N ALA A 58 6.99 -3.63 -1.54
CA ALA A 58 6.16 -2.45 -1.26
C ALA A 58 4.77 -2.55 -1.92
N HIS A 59 4.70 -3.10 -3.13
CA HIS A 59 3.44 -3.30 -3.85
C HIS A 59 2.55 -4.34 -3.13
N ILE A 60 3.16 -5.46 -2.71
CA ILE A 60 2.45 -6.51 -1.99
C ILE A 60 2.00 -6.01 -0.61
N ALA A 61 2.88 -5.33 0.15
CA ALA A 61 2.54 -4.74 1.44
C ALA A 61 1.37 -3.76 1.33
N ARG A 62 1.35 -2.96 0.25
CA ARG A 62 0.22 -2.08 -0.06
C ARG A 62 -1.07 -2.85 -0.32
N HIS A 63 -1.06 -3.93 -1.11
CA HIS A 63 -2.26 -4.76 -1.31
C HIS A 63 -2.70 -5.40 0.00
N PHE A 64 -1.74 -5.90 0.79
CA PHE A 64 -1.98 -6.48 2.10
C PHE A 64 -2.76 -5.51 3.01
N LEU A 65 -2.32 -4.24 3.09
CA LEU A 65 -2.97 -3.21 3.91
C LEU A 65 -4.26 -2.64 3.31
N LEU A 66 -4.33 -2.45 1.99
CA LEU A 66 -5.45 -1.74 1.35
C LEU A 66 -6.58 -2.65 0.89
N ARG A 67 -6.28 -3.92 0.62
CA ARG A 67 -7.22 -4.89 0.05
C ARG A 67 -7.51 -6.05 1.01
N GLY A 68 -6.85 -6.10 2.17
CA GLY A 68 -7.08 -7.16 3.17
C GLY A 68 -6.39 -8.48 2.88
N GLY A 69 -5.41 -8.47 1.97
CA GLY A 69 -4.63 -9.62 1.54
C GLY A 69 -3.96 -9.38 0.19
N CYS A 70 -3.07 -10.29 -0.19
CA CYS A 70 -2.31 -10.22 -1.45
C CYS A 70 -2.43 -11.49 -2.32
N GLY A 71 -3.01 -12.57 -1.79
CA GLY A 71 -3.10 -13.85 -2.48
C GLY A 71 -1.78 -14.63 -2.49
N LEU A 72 -1.90 -15.94 -2.69
CA LEU A 72 -0.75 -16.85 -2.68
C LEU A 72 0.28 -16.54 -3.76
N ARG A 73 -0.17 -15.98 -4.90
CA ARG A 73 0.73 -15.60 -5.99
C ARG A 73 1.77 -14.57 -5.54
N SER A 74 1.37 -13.58 -4.75
CA SER A 74 2.29 -12.57 -4.22
C SER A 74 3.31 -13.17 -3.25
N VAL A 75 2.93 -14.18 -2.47
CA VAL A 75 3.87 -14.93 -1.61
C VAL A 75 4.93 -15.62 -2.47
N ILE A 76 4.51 -16.34 -3.52
CA ILE A 76 5.41 -17.03 -4.44
C ILE A 76 6.34 -16.04 -5.15
N ASP A 77 5.79 -14.94 -5.68
CA ASP A 77 6.58 -13.94 -6.40
C ASP A 77 7.67 -13.35 -5.49
N LEU A 78 7.35 -13.00 -4.24
CA LEU A 78 8.31 -12.45 -3.31
C LEU A 78 9.38 -13.47 -2.89
N TRP A 79 8.97 -14.71 -2.64
CA TRP A 79 9.87 -15.81 -2.29
C TRP A 79 10.85 -16.15 -3.41
N LEU A 80 10.37 -16.26 -4.65
CA LEU A 80 11.24 -16.49 -5.81
C LEU A 80 12.17 -15.31 -6.08
N LEU A 81 11.68 -14.07 -5.92
CA LEU A 81 12.51 -12.88 -6.08
C LEU A 81 13.64 -12.85 -5.04
N ARG A 82 13.35 -13.17 -3.76
CA ARG A 82 14.38 -13.26 -2.71
C ARG A 82 15.47 -14.26 -3.08
N LYS A 83 15.09 -15.45 -3.56
CA LYS A 83 16.05 -16.47 -4.02
C LYS A 83 16.87 -16.01 -5.21
N SER A 84 16.23 -15.35 -6.18
CA SER A 84 16.93 -14.83 -7.36
C SER A 84 17.90 -13.68 -7.06
N THR A 85 17.73 -13.01 -5.90
CA THR A 85 18.52 -11.86 -5.48
C THR A 85 19.46 -12.17 -4.30
N GLU A 86 19.72 -13.44 -4.00
CA GLU A 86 20.62 -13.87 -2.92
C GLU A 86 22.02 -13.27 -3.04
N ALA A 87 22.55 -13.15 -4.26
CA ALA A 87 23.86 -12.56 -4.52
C ALA A 87 23.95 -11.06 -4.17
N GLU A 88 22.81 -10.37 -4.03
CA GLU A 88 22.71 -8.96 -3.66
C GLU A 88 21.88 -8.75 -2.38
N ALA A 89 21.79 -9.78 -1.52
CA ALA A 89 20.95 -9.77 -0.31
C ALA A 89 21.21 -8.58 0.62
N GLU A 90 22.47 -8.17 0.81
CA GLU A 90 22.82 -7.00 1.63
C GLU A 90 22.17 -5.71 1.10
N LYS A 91 22.13 -5.54 -0.22
CA LYS A 91 21.50 -4.39 -0.86
C LYS A 91 19.98 -4.44 -0.76
N CYS A 92 19.39 -5.63 -0.92
CA CYS A 92 17.97 -5.86 -0.68
C CYS A 92 17.58 -5.50 0.75
N ASP A 93 18.33 -5.98 1.74
CA ASP A 93 18.04 -5.78 3.15
C ASP A 93 18.19 -4.30 3.54
N ALA A 94 19.21 -3.60 3.00
CA ALA A 94 19.36 -2.15 3.19
C ALA A 94 18.14 -1.36 2.67
N PHE A 95 17.66 -1.67 1.46
CA PHE A 95 16.47 -1.04 0.90
C PHE A 95 15.22 -1.33 1.73
N LEU A 96 15.04 -2.56 2.20
CA LEU A 96 13.90 -2.96 3.01
C LEU A 96 13.92 -2.31 4.40
N GLN A 97 15.09 -2.16 5.01
CA GLN A 97 15.26 -1.46 6.27
C GLN A 97 14.90 0.01 6.15
N GLU A 98 15.42 0.68 5.12
CA GLU A 98 15.10 2.09 4.84
C GLU A 98 13.61 2.29 4.60
N ALA A 99 12.96 1.32 3.92
CA ALA A 99 11.52 1.33 3.66
C ALA A 99 10.65 0.90 4.86
N GLY A 100 11.24 0.36 5.93
CA GLY A 100 10.50 -0.24 7.04
C GLY A 100 9.72 -1.50 6.67
N LEU A 101 10.14 -2.22 5.63
CA LEU A 101 9.45 -3.41 5.08
C LEU A 101 10.19 -4.72 5.36
N GLN A 102 11.30 -4.70 6.11
CA GLN A 102 12.11 -5.88 6.36
C GLN A 102 11.31 -7.00 7.03
N THR A 103 10.67 -6.74 8.17
CA THR A 103 9.88 -7.74 8.90
C THR A 103 8.76 -8.33 8.05
N PHE A 104 8.07 -7.49 7.27
CA PHE A 104 7.04 -7.96 6.35
C PHE A 104 7.62 -8.91 5.30
N SER A 105 8.74 -8.54 4.69
CA SER A 105 9.40 -9.33 3.67
C SER A 105 9.86 -10.68 4.23
N ASP A 106 10.48 -10.68 5.40
CA ASP A 106 10.99 -11.89 6.06
C ASP A 106 9.87 -12.86 6.41
N GLU A 107 8.75 -12.37 6.95
CA GLU A 107 7.59 -13.21 7.30
C GLU A 107 6.89 -13.79 6.07
N ILE A 108 6.76 -13.02 4.98
CA ILE A 108 6.17 -13.53 3.73
C ILE A 108 7.13 -14.52 3.05
N CYS A 109 8.44 -14.29 3.06
CA CYS A 109 9.41 -15.25 2.55
C CYS A 109 9.44 -16.53 3.40
N ARG A 110 9.36 -16.42 4.73
CA ARG A 110 9.23 -17.55 5.66
C ARG A 110 7.98 -18.38 5.36
N LEU A 111 6.85 -17.71 5.13
CA LEU A 111 5.63 -18.37 4.69
C LEU A 111 5.83 -19.09 3.34
N GLY A 112 6.54 -18.47 2.40
CA GLY A 112 6.92 -19.10 1.15
C GLY A 112 7.77 -20.36 1.33
N ASP A 113 8.74 -20.33 2.25
CA ASP A 113 9.55 -21.51 2.60
C ASP A 113 8.71 -22.61 3.25
N ASP A 114 7.79 -22.27 4.15
CA ASP A 114 6.91 -23.25 4.80
C ASP A 114 5.87 -23.84 3.83
N CYS A 115 5.44 -23.08 2.82
CA CYS A 115 4.48 -23.56 1.81
C CYS A 115 5.13 -24.33 0.65
N PHE A 116 6.32 -23.92 0.21
CA PHE A 116 6.91 -24.36 -1.06
C PHE A 116 8.36 -24.83 -0.95
N GLY A 117 9.00 -24.64 0.20
CA GLY A 117 10.32 -25.14 0.50
C GLY A 117 10.29 -26.48 1.23
N ASP A 118 11.48 -27.03 1.46
CA ASP A 118 11.66 -28.30 2.17
C ASP A 118 11.91 -28.09 3.67
N THR A 119 11.19 -27.15 4.31
CA THR A 119 11.39 -26.86 5.75
C THR A 119 10.75 -27.91 6.66
N GLY A 120 9.74 -28.63 6.16
CA GLY A 120 8.94 -29.58 6.94
C GLY A 120 8.07 -28.91 8.01
N ARG A 121 7.98 -27.58 8.02
CA ARG A 121 7.14 -26.81 8.95
C ARG A 121 5.74 -26.64 8.36
N ILE A 122 4.75 -26.56 9.24
CA ILE A 122 3.38 -26.25 8.84
C ILE A 122 3.27 -24.73 8.74
N PRO A 123 2.81 -24.18 7.60
CA PRO A 123 2.57 -22.74 7.44
C PRO A 123 1.67 -22.17 8.52
N ASP A 124 1.94 -20.92 8.94
CA ASP A 124 1.11 -20.19 9.90
C ASP A 124 -0.32 -20.01 9.34
N PRO A 125 -1.34 -20.67 9.93
CA PRO A 125 -2.70 -20.65 9.39
C PRO A 125 -3.33 -19.26 9.46
N GLU A 126 -3.00 -18.45 10.48
CA GLU A 126 -3.54 -17.09 10.62
C GLU A 126 -2.99 -16.18 9.52
N LEU A 127 -1.69 -16.33 9.19
CA LEU A 127 -1.08 -15.56 8.11
C LEU A 127 -1.62 -16.01 6.75
N LEU A 128 -1.82 -17.31 6.54
CA LEU A 128 -2.47 -17.84 5.33
C LEU A 128 -3.89 -17.30 5.17
N ASP A 129 -4.69 -17.25 6.23
CA ASP A 129 -6.05 -16.71 6.18
C ASP A 129 -6.09 -15.24 5.78
N VAL A 130 -5.11 -14.44 6.20
CA VAL A 130 -4.98 -13.05 5.75
C VAL A 130 -4.49 -12.97 4.30
N VAL A 131 -3.52 -13.81 3.90
CA VAL A 131 -3.04 -13.87 2.51
C VAL A 131 -4.16 -14.24 1.54
N PHE A 132 -4.96 -15.26 1.87
CA PHE A 132 -6.10 -15.71 1.06
C PHE A 132 -7.32 -14.79 1.17
N GLY A 133 -7.51 -14.14 2.32
CA GLY A 133 -8.66 -13.29 2.61
C GLY A 133 -8.90 -12.18 1.59
N GLY A 134 -7.83 -11.60 1.01
CA GLY A 134 -7.94 -10.52 0.02
C GLY A 134 -8.48 -10.94 -1.36
N ASN A 135 -8.44 -12.23 -1.69
CA ASN A 135 -8.92 -12.74 -2.99
C ASN A 135 -10.34 -13.34 -2.92
N VAL A 136 -10.74 -13.89 -1.76
CA VAL A 136 -12.02 -14.60 -1.64
C VAL A 136 -13.17 -13.64 -1.38
N PHE A 137 -12.94 -12.51 -0.71
CA PHE A 137 -13.87 -11.38 -0.67
C PHE A 137 -13.04 -10.09 -0.58
N ARG A 138 -13.48 -9.02 -1.26
CA ARG A 138 -13.15 -7.65 -0.82
C ARG A 138 -13.70 -7.54 0.61
N SER A 139 -12.95 -7.97 1.62
CA SER A 139 -13.45 -7.90 2.99
C SER A 139 -13.38 -6.44 3.40
N ASP A 140 -14.53 -5.88 3.76
CA ASP A 140 -14.63 -4.52 4.28
C ASP A 140 -13.69 -4.32 5.49
N GLU A 141 -13.44 -5.40 6.24
CA GLU A 141 -12.48 -5.55 7.34
C GLU A 141 -11.03 -5.22 6.96
N GLY A 142 -10.56 -5.70 5.80
CA GLY A 142 -9.21 -5.42 5.32
C GLY A 142 -9.02 -3.95 4.98
N GLN A 143 -10.07 -3.30 4.44
CA GLN A 143 -10.08 -1.86 4.23
C GLN A 143 -10.15 -1.10 5.54
N GLU A 144 -10.85 -1.61 6.56
CA GLU A 144 -10.91 -0.98 7.88
C GLU A 144 -9.54 -0.94 8.55
N VAL A 145 -8.77 -2.03 8.56
CA VAL A 145 -7.41 -2.01 9.16
C VAL A 145 -6.49 -1.07 8.38
N GLY A 146 -6.54 -1.07 7.05
CA GLY A 146 -5.81 -0.08 6.23
C GLY A 146 -6.26 1.36 6.48
N ASN A 147 -7.54 1.58 6.80
CA ASN A 147 -8.07 2.89 7.17
C ASN A 147 -7.69 3.30 8.59
N ILE A 148 -7.55 2.37 9.53
CA ILE A 148 -7.03 2.59 10.89
C ILE A 148 -5.52 2.89 10.82
N ALA A 149 -4.76 2.15 10.03
CA ALA A 149 -3.35 2.43 9.73
C ALA A 149 -3.15 3.85 9.18
N ARG A 150 -4.06 4.28 8.29
CA ARG A 150 -4.09 5.67 7.81
C ARG A 150 -4.46 6.70 8.89
N GLN A 151 -5.16 6.31 9.96
CA GLN A 151 -5.60 7.22 11.02
C GLN A 151 -4.49 7.57 12.01
N ASP A 152 -3.53 6.69 12.27
CA ASP A 152 -2.43 7.01 13.23
C ASP A 152 -1.51 8.15 12.77
N GLY A 153 -1.49 8.48 11.47
CA GLY A 153 -0.82 9.67 10.94
C GLY A 153 -1.70 10.92 10.79
N ARG A 154 -3.00 10.85 11.11
CA ARG A 154 -3.99 11.85 10.65
C ARG A 154 -3.90 13.20 11.31
N LEU A 155 -3.52 13.39 12.57
CA LEU A 155 -3.73 14.71 13.19
C LEU A 155 -2.94 15.83 12.47
N LYS A 156 -1.73 15.51 12.01
CA LYS A 156 -0.85 16.44 11.28
C LYS A 156 -1.19 16.53 9.78
N HIS A 157 -1.73 15.47 9.18
CA HIS A 157 -2.09 15.41 7.76
C HIS A 157 -3.53 15.89 7.47
N MET A 158 -4.48 15.63 8.38
CA MET A 158 -5.85 16.16 8.33
C MET A 158 -5.86 17.68 8.31
N LEU A 159 -5.00 18.34 9.08
CA LEU A 159 -4.90 19.80 9.03
C LEU A 159 -4.49 20.30 7.63
N LYS A 160 -3.62 19.57 6.91
CA LYS A 160 -3.25 19.86 5.52
C LYS A 160 -4.33 19.48 4.49
N THR A 161 -5.20 18.52 4.82
CA THR A 161 -6.31 18.10 3.94
C THR A 161 -7.55 18.99 4.11
N VAL A 162 -7.81 19.43 5.35
CA VAL A 162 -8.90 20.33 5.72
C VAL A 162 -8.57 21.77 5.34
N VAL A 163 -7.31 22.18 5.55
CA VAL A 163 -6.80 23.53 5.22
C VAL A 163 -5.53 23.41 4.34
N PRO A 164 -5.66 23.03 3.05
CA PRO A 164 -4.52 22.88 2.17
C PRO A 164 -3.88 24.23 1.82
N PRO A 165 -2.56 24.32 1.60
CA PRO A 165 -1.86 25.54 1.19
C PRO A 165 -2.50 26.18 -0.06
N ILE A 166 -2.53 27.52 -0.12
CA ILE A 166 -3.12 28.32 -1.22
C ILE A 166 -2.75 27.78 -2.61
N ARG A 167 -1.48 27.44 -2.82
CA ARG A 167 -0.94 26.97 -4.11
C ARG A 167 -1.61 25.70 -4.64
N ILE A 168 -2.06 24.83 -3.74
CA ILE A 168 -2.72 23.56 -4.09
C ILE A 168 -4.19 23.81 -4.47
N ILE A 169 -4.85 24.72 -3.76
CA ILE A 169 -6.23 25.11 -4.04
C ILE A 169 -6.34 25.88 -5.36
N GLU A 170 -5.33 26.67 -5.73
CA GLU A 170 -5.32 27.39 -7.03
C GLU A 170 -5.39 26.44 -8.23
N ASN A 171 -4.79 25.25 -8.13
CA ASN A 171 -4.86 24.24 -9.18
C ASN A 171 -6.24 23.56 -9.28
N THR A 172 -6.98 23.47 -8.17
CA THR A 172 -8.30 22.84 -8.11
C THR A 172 -9.44 23.83 -8.37
N TYR A 173 -9.23 25.11 -8.03
CA TYR A 173 -10.17 26.21 -8.18
C TYR A 173 -9.47 27.35 -8.92
N PRO A 174 -9.45 27.31 -10.28
CA PRO A 174 -8.79 28.33 -11.10
C PRO A 174 -9.30 29.76 -10.83
N VAL A 175 -10.54 29.89 -10.34
CA VAL A 175 -11.15 31.16 -9.90
C VAL A 175 -10.39 31.87 -8.77
N MET A 176 -9.51 31.16 -8.07
CA MET A 176 -8.68 31.70 -6.98
C MET A 176 -7.33 32.25 -7.46
N ARG A 177 -6.95 32.01 -8.73
CA ARG A 177 -5.64 32.44 -9.27
C ARG A 177 -5.52 33.96 -9.23
N GLY A 178 -4.56 34.47 -8.46
CA GLY A 178 -4.33 35.91 -8.28
C GLY A 178 -5.28 36.60 -7.29
N ARG A 179 -6.09 35.85 -6.53
CA ARG A 179 -7.02 36.38 -5.51
C ARG A 179 -6.90 35.62 -4.18
N PRO A 180 -5.80 35.82 -3.42
CA PRO A 180 -5.56 35.11 -2.15
C PRO A 180 -6.65 35.32 -1.08
N TRP A 181 -7.36 36.45 -1.13
CA TRP A 181 -8.44 36.80 -0.20
C TRP A 181 -9.67 35.89 -0.29
N MET A 182 -9.83 35.13 -1.39
CA MET A 182 -10.94 34.19 -1.56
C MET A 182 -10.73 32.87 -0.80
N TYR A 183 -9.53 32.63 -0.30
CA TYR A 183 -9.14 31.39 0.36
C TYR A 183 -10.05 31.00 1.55
N PRO A 184 -10.40 31.91 2.49
CA PRO A 184 -11.28 31.56 3.61
C PRO A 184 -12.66 31.07 3.15
N GLY A 185 -13.22 31.70 2.10
CA GLY A 185 -14.52 31.32 1.55
C GLY A 185 -14.52 29.93 0.89
N ILE A 186 -13.43 29.57 0.20
CA ILE A 186 -13.29 28.26 -0.46
C ILE A 186 -13.15 27.12 0.55
N ILE A 187 -12.45 27.34 1.67
CA ILE A 187 -12.36 26.35 2.76
C ILE A 187 -13.75 26.09 3.36
N VAL A 188 -14.52 27.15 3.64
CA VAL A 188 -15.90 27.01 4.15
C VAL A 188 -16.80 26.27 3.15
N TYR A 189 -16.73 26.64 1.86
CA TYR A 189 -17.49 25.94 0.81
C TYR A 189 -17.10 24.47 0.69
N ARG A 190 -15.81 24.13 0.77
CA ARG A 190 -15.31 22.74 0.76
C ARG A 190 -15.85 21.93 1.94
N LEU A 191 -15.84 22.51 3.14
CA LEU A 191 -16.36 21.87 4.35
C LEU A 191 -17.88 21.63 4.25
N LEU A 192 -18.65 22.62 3.78
CA LEU A 192 -20.09 22.47 3.60
C LEU A 192 -20.42 21.39 2.55
N LYS A 193 -19.68 21.35 1.44
CA LYS A 193 -19.83 20.30 0.43
C LYS A 193 -19.46 18.92 0.99
N SER A 194 -18.41 18.81 1.80
CA SER A 194 -18.02 17.52 2.37
C SER A 194 -19.07 16.97 3.34
N VAL A 195 -19.74 17.82 4.13
CA VAL A 195 -20.81 17.42 5.04
C VAL A 195 -22.02 16.84 4.31
N VAL A 196 -22.40 17.42 3.16
CA VAL A 196 -23.52 16.93 2.34
C VAL A 196 -23.20 15.57 1.70
N PHE A 197 -21.96 15.36 1.23
CA PHE A 197 -21.51 14.08 0.69
C PHE A 197 -21.16 13.04 1.77
N ALA A 198 -20.87 13.46 3.00
CA ALA A 198 -20.54 12.58 4.12
C ALA A 198 -21.71 11.68 4.54
N LYS A 199 -22.97 12.14 4.44
CA LYS A 199 -24.15 11.31 4.74
C LYS A 199 -24.18 10.00 3.95
N LYS A 200 -23.86 10.04 2.65
CA LYS A 200 -23.77 8.84 1.79
C LYS A 200 -22.64 7.88 2.17
N ASN A 201 -21.57 8.39 2.81
CA ASN A 201 -20.46 7.56 3.28
C ASN A 201 -20.71 7.00 4.68
N ILE A 202 -21.52 7.68 5.52
CA ILE A 202 -21.91 7.21 6.86
C ILE A 202 -22.82 5.97 6.75
N ASP A 203 -23.77 5.95 5.82
CA ASP A 203 -24.62 4.78 5.58
C ASP A 203 -23.82 3.56 5.09
N ARG A 204 -22.75 3.81 4.31
CA ARG A 204 -21.78 2.78 3.92
C ARG A 204 -20.92 2.31 5.09
N PHE A 205 -20.45 3.25 5.92
CA PHE A 205 -19.68 2.95 7.13
C PHE A 205 -20.49 2.14 8.14
N ALA A 206 -21.78 2.44 8.30
CA ALA A 206 -22.69 1.71 9.18
C ALA A 206 -22.84 0.23 8.76
N ALA A 207 -22.84 -0.05 7.45
CA ALA A 207 -22.83 -1.40 6.91
C ALA A 207 -21.48 -2.12 7.09
N ILE A 208 -20.36 -1.38 7.05
CA ILE A 208 -19.00 -1.87 7.26
C ILE A 208 -18.73 -2.17 8.75
N THR A 209 -19.25 -1.36 9.67
CA THR A 209 -19.16 -1.57 11.13
C THR A 209 -19.97 -2.77 11.67
N GLY A 210 -20.70 -3.47 10.80
CA GLY A 210 -21.28 -4.78 11.08
C GLY A 210 -20.28 -5.94 10.99
N ALA A 211 -19.03 -5.66 10.58
CA ALA A 211 -17.93 -6.61 10.62
C ALA A 211 -17.70 -7.16 12.03
N ASP A 212 -17.44 -8.46 12.12
CA ASP A 212 -17.20 -9.13 13.40
C ASP A 212 -15.93 -8.55 14.06
N ARG A 213 -16.11 -7.82 15.16
CA ARG A 213 -15.03 -7.11 15.87
C ARG A 213 -13.89 -8.05 16.27
N GLY A 214 -14.16 -9.34 16.45
CA GLY A 214 -13.14 -10.35 16.73
C GLY A 214 -12.15 -10.56 15.57
N GLU A 215 -12.65 -10.62 14.34
CA GLU A 215 -11.81 -10.84 13.13
C GLU A 215 -10.96 -9.62 12.79
N VAL A 216 -11.50 -8.41 12.97
CA VAL A 216 -10.73 -7.16 12.81
C VAL A 216 -9.56 -7.10 13.80
N GLN A 217 -9.77 -7.54 15.04
CA GLN A 217 -8.72 -7.53 16.06
C GLN A 217 -7.63 -8.58 15.80
N LYS A 218 -7.99 -9.78 15.34
CA LYS A 218 -7.02 -10.79 14.91
C LYS A 218 -6.18 -10.32 13.72
N ARG A 219 -6.83 -9.75 12.68
CA ARG A 219 -6.13 -9.21 11.51
C ARG A 219 -5.18 -8.08 11.86
N ARG A 220 -5.59 -7.20 12.79
CA ARG A 220 -4.71 -6.15 13.31
C ARG A 220 -3.47 -6.73 13.97
N ALA A 221 -3.62 -7.76 14.80
CA ALA A 221 -2.49 -8.42 15.45
C ALA A 221 -1.51 -9.04 14.43
N VAL A 222 -2.02 -9.64 13.35
CA VAL A 222 -1.19 -10.15 12.25
C VAL A 222 -0.44 -9.00 11.55
N ILE A 223 -1.10 -7.88 11.26
CA ILE A 223 -0.47 -6.73 10.60
C ILE A 223 0.59 -6.06 11.50
N GLU A 224 0.36 -5.99 12.80
CA GLU A 224 1.34 -5.53 13.80
C GLU A 224 2.54 -6.49 13.88
N LYS A 225 2.31 -7.81 13.87
CA LYS A 225 3.38 -8.83 13.81
C LYS A 225 4.25 -8.68 12.56
N LEU A 226 3.64 -8.28 11.44
CA LEU A 226 4.34 -8.03 10.18
C LEU A 226 5.11 -6.69 10.15
N GLY A 227 5.04 -5.88 11.21
CA GLY A 227 5.73 -4.59 11.31
C GLY A 227 5.15 -3.50 10.40
N LEU A 228 3.96 -3.71 9.85
CA LEU A 228 3.29 -2.76 8.94
C LEU A 228 2.47 -1.69 9.68
N LEU A 229 2.21 -1.91 10.97
CA LEU A 229 1.58 -0.98 11.90
C LEU A 229 2.54 -0.73 13.08
N LYS A 230 2.69 0.52 13.50
CA LYS A 230 3.44 0.93 14.69
C LYS A 230 2.49 1.43 15.76
#